data_AF-A0A497S6A1-F1
#
_entry.id   AF-A0A497S6A1-F1
#
_cell.length_a   1.000
_cell.length_b   1.000
_cell.length_c   1.000
_cell.angle_alpha   90.00
_cell.angle_beta   90.00
_cell.angle_gamma   90.00
#
_symmetry.space_group_name_H-M   'P 1'
#
loop_
_entity.id
_entity.type
_entity.pdbx_description
1 polymer ?
#
loop_
_entity_poly.entity_id
_entity_poly.type
_entity_poly.pdbx_seq_one_letter_code
_entity_poly.pdbx_strand_id
1 'polypeptide(L)' 'MKFLKDKKLIFGEYVVEPDIRMLNDMKDVIYDKEWLKKSKNMELYYMYRDLALSDEDREIMRREKLRYDITLIPSMNLGM' A
#
# COMPACT_ATOMS: atom_id res chain seq x y z
N MET A 1 -2.42 -13.71 -8.83
CA MET A 1 -2.46 -12.29 -8.39
C MET A 1 -2.72 -11.39 -9.59
N LYS A 2 -3.65 -10.43 -9.48
CA LYS A 2 -3.92 -9.45 -10.55
C LYS A 2 -4.33 -8.10 -9.95
N PHE A 3 -3.69 -7.02 -10.41
CA PHE A 3 -4.11 -5.66 -10.09
C PHE A 3 -5.22 -5.21 -11.06
N LEU A 4 -6.27 -4.61 -10.51
CA LEU A 4 -7.39 -4.04 -11.26
C LEU A 4 -7.17 -2.54 -11.48
N LYS A 5 -7.87 -1.95 -12.47
CA LYS A 5 -7.72 -0.53 -12.86
C LYS A 5 -8.07 0.44 -11.73
N ASP A 6 -8.87 -0.01 -10.77
CA ASP A 6 -9.30 0.71 -9.57
C ASP A 6 -8.41 0.45 -8.35
N LYS A 7 -7.19 -0.08 -8.56
CA LYS A 7 -6.21 -0.37 -7.51
C LYS A 7 -6.67 -1.48 -6.56
N LYS A 8 -7.68 -2.27 -6.93
CA LYS A 8 -8.02 -3.50 -6.20
C LYS A 8 -7.06 -4.61 -6.58
N LEU A 9 -6.81 -5.50 -5.63
CA LEU A 9 -5.97 -6.67 -5.81
C LEU A 9 -6.82 -7.93 -5.74
N ILE A 10 -6.78 -8.75 -6.79
CA ILE A 10 -7.24 -10.13 -6.71
C ILE A 10 -6.09 -10.98 -6.18
N PHE A 11 -6.27 -11.52 -4.99
CA PHE A 11 -5.30 -12.36 -4.29
C PHE A 11 -6.00 -13.61 -3.74
N GLY A 12 -5.73 -14.76 -4.35
CA GLY A 12 -6.48 -15.99 -4.07
C GLY A 12 -7.96 -15.81 -4.38
N GLU A 13 -8.81 -16.11 -3.39
CA GLU A 13 -10.27 -15.99 -3.45
C GLU A 13 -10.80 -14.59 -3.13
N TYR A 14 -9.92 -13.66 -2.73
CA TYR A 14 -10.33 -12.33 -2.26
C TYR A 14 -10.08 -11.22 -3.27
N VAL A 15 -10.95 -10.22 -3.21
CA VAL A 15 -10.71 -8.89 -3.77
C VAL A 15 -10.39 -7.95 -2.62
N VAL A 16 -9.19 -7.41 -2.60
CA VAL A 16 -8.64 -6.61 -1.50
C VAL A 16 -8.46 -5.16 -1.95
N GLU A 17 -8.95 -4.23 -1.12
CA GLU A 17 -8.69 -2.80 -1.28
C GLU A 17 -7.43 -2.40 -0.52
N PRO A 18 -6.60 -1.49 -1.05
CA PRO A 18 -5.37 -1.09 -0.39
C PRO A 18 -5.62 -0.04 0.69
N ASP A 19 -4.77 -0.06 1.72
CA ASP A 19 -4.49 1.14 2.50
C ASP A 19 -3.65 2.10 1.65
N ILE A 20 -4.07 3.35 1.56
CA ILE A 20 -3.40 4.37 0.74
C ILE A 20 -2.53 5.25 1.64
N ARG A 21 -1.23 5.36 1.33
CA ARG A 21 -0.37 6.37 1.97
C ARG A 21 -0.50 7.69 1.22
N MET A 22 -0.88 8.74 1.93
CA MET A 22 -0.96 10.09 1.40
C MET A 22 0.33 10.88 1.65
N LEU A 23 0.62 11.88 0.83
CA LEU A 23 1.73 12.81 1.03
C LEU A 23 1.65 13.50 2.39
N ASN A 24 0.44 13.84 2.82
CA ASN A 24 0.22 14.46 4.12
C ASN A 24 0.62 13.57 5.30
N ASP A 25 0.60 12.24 5.14
CA ASP A 25 1.03 11.30 6.18
C ASP A 25 2.55 11.25 6.32
N MET A 26 3.30 11.80 5.35
CA MET A 26 4.75 11.68 5.23
C MET A 26 5.48 13.02 5.41
N LYS A 27 4.77 14.11 5.77
CA LYS A 27 5.34 15.48 5.81
C LYS A 27 6.64 15.59 6.61
N ASP A 28 6.72 14.87 7.72
CA ASP A 28 7.87 14.95 8.62
C ASP A 28 9.14 14.33 8.01
N VAL A 29 8.98 13.37 7.09
CA VAL A 29 10.09 12.64 6.46
C VAL A 29 10.48 13.17 5.07
N ILE A 30 9.75 14.15 4.51
CA ILE A 30 10.12 14.78 3.23
C ILE A 30 11.24 15.80 3.44
N TYR A 31 12.31 15.71 2.66
CA TYR A 31 13.45 16.64 2.75
C TYR A 31 13.12 18.03 2.18
N ASP A 32 12.63 18.12 0.94
CA ASP A 32 12.33 19.39 0.27
C ASP A 32 11.03 20.02 0.81
N LYS A 33 11.18 20.84 1.86
CA LYS A 33 10.06 21.49 2.55
C LYS A 33 9.40 22.60 1.71
N GLU A 34 10.13 23.25 0.80
CA GLU A 34 9.55 24.31 -0.04
C GLU A 34 8.69 23.73 -1.15
N TRP A 35 9.12 22.62 -1.76
CA TRP A 35 8.27 21.82 -2.63
C TRP A 35 7.03 21.33 -1.88
N LEU A 36 7.21 20.74 -0.68
CA LEU A 36 6.10 20.20 0.11
C LEU A 36 5.02 21.25 0.43
N LYS A 37 5.41 22.50 0.73
CA LYS A 37 4.47 23.60 0.99
C LYS A 37 3.57 23.93 -0.20
N LYS A 38 4.08 23.72 -1.43
CA LYS A 38 3.37 24.01 -2.69
C LYS A 38 2.64 22.78 -3.25
N SER A 39 3.03 21.59 -2.83
CA SER A 39 2.44 20.34 -3.27
C SER A 39 1.02 20.14 -2.74
N LYS A 40 0.14 19.64 -3.61
CA LYS A 40 -1.18 19.14 -3.19
C LYS A 40 -1.02 17.80 -2.49
N ASN A 41 -1.94 17.50 -1.57
CA ASN A 41 -2.01 16.15 -1.01
C ASN A 41 -2.30 15.14 -2.13
N MET A 42 -1.48 14.11 -2.22
CA MET A 42 -1.54 13.11 -3.28
C MET A 42 -1.20 11.74 -2.72
N GLU A 43 -1.63 10.69 -3.41
CA GLU A 43 -1.31 9.31 -3.04
C GLU A 43 0.14 8.99 -3.40
N LEU A 44 0.84 8.32 -2.50
CA LEU A 44 2.25 7.95 -2.66
C LEU A 44 2.44 6.47 -2.93
N TYR A 45 1.77 5.60 -2.18
CA TYR A 45 1.86 4.15 -2.37
C TYR A 45 0.64 3.44 -1.78
N TYR A 46 0.46 2.18 -2.18
CA TYR A 46 -0.69 1.34 -1.86
C TYR A 46 -0.22 0.10 -1.10
N MET A 47 -0.82 -0.20 0.03
CA MET A 47 -0.47 -1.35 0.86
C MET A 47 -1.64 -2.32 0.94
N TYR A 48 -1.40 -3.57 0.55
CA TYR A 48 -2.32 -4.68 0.73
C TYR A 48 -1.78 -5.53 1.86
N ARG A 49 -2.50 -5.58 2.98
CA ARG A 49 -2.02 -6.15 4.23
C ARG A 49 -2.76 -7.44 4.58
N ASP A 50 -2.11 -8.30 5.36
CA ASP A 50 -2.72 -9.53 5.88
C ASP A 50 -3.32 -10.43 4.78
N LEU A 51 -2.57 -10.56 3.69
CA LEU A 51 -2.99 -11.32 2.51
C LEU A 51 -2.81 -12.83 2.74
N ALA A 52 -3.82 -13.59 2.34
CA ALA A 52 -3.81 -15.06 2.30
C ALA A 52 -4.56 -15.53 1.04
N LEU A 53 -4.23 -16.71 0.50
CA LEU A 53 -4.88 -17.19 -0.73
C LEU A 53 -6.29 -17.76 -0.45
N SER A 54 -6.51 -18.30 0.75
CA SER A 54 -7.79 -18.81 1.25
C SER A 54 -7.91 -18.61 2.77
N ASP A 55 -9.05 -18.97 3.36
CA ASP A 55 -9.24 -18.91 4.82
C ASP A 55 -8.36 -19.94 5.54
N GLU A 56 -8.13 -21.11 4.96
CA GLU A 56 -7.22 -22.12 5.52
C GLU A 56 -5.78 -21.60 5.61
N ASP A 57 -5.30 -20.96 4.54
CA ASP A 57 -3.98 -20.31 4.54
C ASP A 57 -3.90 -19.22 5.60
N ARG A 58 -4.98 -18.43 5.77
CA ARG A 58 -5.03 -17.38 6.79
C ARG A 58 -4.91 -17.94 8.20
N GLU A 59 -5.60 -19.04 8.50
CA GLU A 59 -5.52 -19.67 9.82
C GLU A 59 -4.14 -20.28 10.09
N ILE A 60 -3.51 -20.89 9.09
CA ILE A 60 -2.11 -21.35 9.18
C ILE A 60 -1.20 -20.16 9.45
N MET A 61 -1.30 -19.08 8.66
CA MET A 61 -0.48 -17.88 8.82
C MET A 61 -0.62 -17.28 10.23
N ARG A 62 -1.85 -17.18 10.75
CA ARG A 62 -2.09 -16.68 12.12
C ARG A 62 -1.48 -17.56 13.18
N ARG A 63 -1.66 -18.89 13.10
CA ARG A 63 -1.07 -19.85 14.05
C ARG A 63 0.45 -19.76 14.08
N GLU A 64 1.06 -19.66 12.91
CA GLU A 64 2.51 -19.56 12.74
C GLU A 64 3.04 -18.12 12.87
N LYS A 65 2.17 -17.15 13.16
CA LYS A 65 2.50 -15.71 13.29
C LYS A 65 3.19 -15.13 12.05
N LEU A 66 2.80 -15.60 10.87
CA LEU A 66 3.25 -15.10 9.57
C LEU A 66 2.31 -14.01 9.08
N ARG A 67 2.88 -13.05 8.34
CA ARG A 67 2.16 -11.98 7.68
C ARG A 67 2.75 -11.76 6.30
N TYR A 68 1.87 -11.65 5.31
CA TYR A 68 2.24 -11.34 3.94
C TYR A 68 1.57 -10.04 3.51
N ASP A 69 2.40 -9.07 3.14
CA ASP A 69 1.97 -7.76 2.68
C ASP A 69 2.57 -7.49 1.29
N ILE A 70 1.82 -6.79 0.45
CA ILE A 70 2.31 -6.26 -0.82
C ILE A 70 2.22 -4.74 -0.77
N THR A 71 3.32 -4.04 -1.07
CA THR A 71 3.30 -2.59 -1.25
C THR A 71 3.63 -2.24 -2.68
N LEU A 72 2.73 -1.51 -3.35
CA LEU A 72 2.94 -0.99 -4.69
C LEU A 72 3.41 0.46 -4.58
N ILE A 73 4.68 0.69 -4.89
CA ILE A 73 5.33 2.01 -4.85
C ILE A 73 5.53 2.49 -6.30
N PRO A 74 4.67 3.37 -6.82
CA PRO A 74 4.87 3.97 -8.12
C PRO A 74 6.10 4.89 -8.13
N SER A 75 6.78 4.96 -9.27
CA SER A 75 7.90 5.89 -9.45
C SER A 75 7.43 7.33 -9.38
N MET A 76 8.07 8.13 -8.52
CA MET A 76 7.74 9.55 -8.33
C MET A 76 8.91 10.32 -7.67
N ASN A 77 9.07 11.58 -8.06
CA ASN A 77 9.98 12.51 -7.37
C ASN A 77 9.21 13.30 -6.30
N LEU A 78 9.76 13.37 -5.09
CA LEU A 78 9.21 14.12 -3.95
C LEU A 78 10.12 15.30 -3.61
N GLY A 79 10.15 16.27 -4.51
CA GLY A 79 11.10 17.39 -4.49
C GLY A 79 11.67 17.65 -5.89
N MET A 80 12.47 18.70 -5.99
CA MET A 80 13.24 19.05 -7.19
C MET A 80 14.73 18.76 -7.03
#